data_AF-A0A379WRR9-F1
#
_entry.id   AF-A0A379WRR9-F1
#
_cell.length_a   1.000
_cell.length_b   1.000
_cell.length_c   1.000
_cell.angle_alpha   90.00
_cell.angle_beta   90.00
_cell.angle_gamma   90.00
#
_symmetry.space_group_name_H-M   'P 1'
#
loop_
_entity.id
_entity.type
_entity.pdbx_description
1 polymer ?
#
loop_
_entity_poly.entity_id
_entity_poly.type
_entity_poly.pdbx_seq_one_letter_code
_entity_poly.pdbx_strand_id
1 'polypeptide(L)' 'MKQSHFFAHLSRMKLINRWPLMRNVRTENVSEHSLQVRWSPMRWRR' A
#
# COMPACT_ATOMS: atom_id res chain seq x y z
N MET A 1 -0.49 10.95 -29.18
CA MET A 1 0.20 11.09 -27.88
C MET A 1 0.25 9.73 -27.20
N LYS A 2 1.43 9.21 -26.83
CA LYS A 2 1.51 7.96 -26.06
C LYS A 2 0.97 8.24 -24.66
N GLN A 3 -0.26 7.80 -24.38
CA GLN A 3 -0.83 7.92 -23.04
C GLN A 3 -0.11 6.94 -22.12
N SER A 4 0.67 7.47 -21.18
CA SER A 4 1.34 6.69 -20.16
C SER A 4 0.33 6.30 -19.08
N HIS A 5 -0.06 5.03 -19.04
CA HIS A 5 -0.97 4.48 -18.03
C HIS A 5 -0.34 4.36 -16.63
N PHE A 6 0.84 4.92 -16.41
CA PHE A 6 1.59 4.81 -15.16
C PHE A 6 0.76 5.25 -13.94
N PHE A 7 0.12 6.42 -14.01
CA PHE A 7 -0.71 6.93 -12.93
C PHE A 7 -1.99 6.10 -12.72
N ALA A 8 -2.54 5.49 -13.78
CA ALA A 8 -3.69 4.59 -13.68
C ALA A 8 -3.33 3.27 -12.99
N HIS A 9 -2.07 2.81 -13.08
CA HIS A 9 -1.60 1.66 -12.32
C HIS A 9 -1.29 2.03 -10.87
N LEU A 10 -0.73 3.22 -10.61
CA LEU A 10 -0.51 3.71 -9.26
C LEU A 10 -1.80 3.83 -8.44
N SER A 11 -2.89 4.31 -9.06
CA SER A 11 -4.19 4.41 -8.38
C SER A 11 -4.77 3.04 -7.96
N ARG A 12 -4.34 1.94 -8.61
CA ARG A 12 -4.77 0.58 -8.27
C ARG A 12 -4.08 0.01 -7.04
N MET A 13 -2.97 0.60 -6.57
CA MET A 13 -2.28 0.13 -5.36
C MET A 13 -3.15 0.24 -4.09
N LYS A 14 -4.14 1.14 -4.08
CA LYS A 14 -5.13 1.25 -2.99
C LYS A 14 -6.04 0.01 -2.89
N LEU A 15 -6.21 -0.74 -3.97
CA LEU A 15 -7.10 -1.91 -4.03
C LEU A 15 -6.42 -3.20 -3.56
N ILE A 16 -5.08 -3.19 -3.41
CA ILE A 16 -4.31 -4.36 -2.99
C ILE A 16 -4.21 -4.34 -1.47
N ASN A 17 -4.90 -5.28 -0.83
CA ASN A 17 -4.88 -5.47 0.62
C ASN A 17 -3.75 -6.41 1.04
N ARG A 18 -3.11 -6.13 2.17
CA ARG A 18 -2.10 -7.01 2.78
C ARG A 18 -2.75 -8.03 3.70
N TRP A 19 -2.12 -9.21 3.76
CA TRP A 19 -2.55 -10.35 4.59
C TRP A 19 -3.97 -10.84 4.31
N PRO A 20 -4.36 -11.10 3.05
CA PRO A 20 -5.72 -11.55 2.73
C PRO A 20 -6.10 -12.90 3.36
N LEU A 21 -5.11 -13.68 3.80
CA LEU A 21 -5.26 -15.01 4.40
C LEU A 21 -5.34 -14.98 5.94
N MET A 22 -5.10 -13.84 6.57
CA MET A 22 -5.15 -13.70 8.03
C MET A 22 -6.32 -12.81 8.45
N ARG A 23 -6.94 -13.11 9.59
CA ARG A 23 -8.00 -12.27 10.16
C ARG A 23 -7.38 -10.99 10.71
N ASN A 24 -7.48 -9.90 9.96
CA ASN A 24 -7.06 -8.58 10.40
C ASN A 24 -8.23 -7.80 11.03
N VAL A 25 -7.97 -7.13 12.15
CA VAL A 25 -8.94 -6.20 12.78
C VAL A 25 -9.15 -4.95 11.90
N ARG A 26 -8.10 -4.54 11.17
CA ARG A 26 -8.14 -3.46 10.18
C ARG A 26 -7.44 -3.94 8.92
N THR A 27 -8.12 -3.86 7.77
CA THR A 27 -7.53 -4.20 6.48
C THR A 27 -6.53 -3.12 6.09
N GLU A 28 -5.24 -3.46 6.08
CA GLU A 28 -4.16 -2.56 5.64
C GLU A 28 -3.97 -2.71 4.13
N ASN A 29 -4.00 -1.61 3.38
CA ASN A 29 -3.67 -1.63 1.96
C ASN A 29 -2.18 -1.28 1.71
N VAL A 30 -1.67 -1.67 0.54
CA VAL A 30 -0.25 -1.44 0.17
C VAL A 30 0.08 0.05 0.14
N SER A 31 -0.86 0.91 -0.27
CA SER A 31 -0.66 2.37 -0.33
C SER A 31 -0.47 3.00 1.06
N GLU A 32 -1.28 2.61 2.03
CA GLU A 32 -1.20 3.03 3.43
C GLU A 32 0.09 2.52 4.07
N HIS A 33 0.47 1.28 3.78
CA HIS A 33 1.72 0.71 4.25
C HIS A 33 2.94 1.47 3.71
N SER A 34 2.98 1.77 2.41
CA SER A 34 4.06 2.56 1.81
C SER A 34 4.15 3.98 2.39
N LEU A 35 2.99 4.57 2.73
CA LEU A 35 2.94 5.84 3.43
C LEU A 35 3.52 5.67 4.84
N GLN A 36 3.04 4.71 5.63
CA GLN A 36 3.51 4.46 6.99
C GLN A 36 5.02 4.22 7.06
N VAL A 37 5.60 3.47 6.12
CA VAL A 37 7.06 3.24 6.03
C VAL A 37 7.80 4.55 5.74
N ARG A 38 7.26 5.43 4.90
CA ARG A 38 7.84 6.74 4.60
C ARG A 38 7.82 7.68 5.82
N TRP A 39 6.72 7.70 6.56
CA TRP A 39 6.53 8.62 7.69
C TRP A 39 7.12 8.10 9.00
N SER A 40 7.31 6.79 9.13
CA SER A 40 7.86 6.20 10.36
C SER A 40 9.38 6.35 10.39
N PRO A 41 9.94 6.93 11.47
CA PRO A 41 11.38 6.85 11.71
C PRO A 41 11.71 5.41 12.06
N MET A 42 12.09 4.62 11.04
CA MET A 42 12.63 3.25 11.09
C MET A 42 12.31 2.49 12.39
N ARG A 43 11.02 2.34 12.69
CA ARG A 43 10.57 1.42 13.73
C ARG A 43 10.25 0.12 13.04
N TRP A 44 11.28 -0.56 12.53
CA TRP A 44 11.24 -2.00 12.36
C TRP A 44 11.08 -2.58 13.77
N ARG A 45 9.83 -2.68 14.18
CA ARG A 45 9.45 -3.23 15.48
C ARG A 45 9.69 -4.73 15.39
N ARG A 46 10.22 -5.26 16.49
CA ARG A 46 9.91 -6.60 17.00
C ARG A 46 8.55 -7.10 16.56
#